data_AF-A0A662WEX9-F1
#
_entry.id   AF-A0A662WEX9-F1
#
_cell.length_a   1.000
_cell.length_b   1.000
_cell.length_c   1.000
_cell.angle_alpha   90.00
_cell.angle_beta   90.00
_cell.angle_gamma   90.00
#
_symmetry.space_group_name_H-M   'P 1'
#
loop_
_entity.id
_entity.type
_entity.pdbx_description
1 polymer ?
#
loop_
_entity_poly.entity_id
_entity_poly.type
_entity_poly.pdbx_seq_one_letter_code
_entity_poly.pdbx_strand_id
1 'polypeptide(L)'
;ANSHVAVGVAGAVVDQGSVHQYIPYLQQSIRHGFQDLGMRSIPQLHTALYADELRFERRTLGAQKEGGVHDLFTFSKQLYA
;
A
#
# COMPACT_ATOMS: atom_id res chain seq x y z
N ALA A 1 5.06 -42.31 -8.58
CA ALA A 1 4.10 -41.42 -9.27
C ALA A 1 4.11 -40.09 -8.55
N ASN A 2 4.61 -39.02 -9.16
CA ASN A 2 4.54 -37.68 -8.55
C ASN A 2 3.12 -37.14 -8.72
N SER A 3 2.32 -37.20 -7.66
CA SER A 3 1.01 -36.55 -7.63
C SER A 3 1.22 -35.04 -7.60
N HIS A 4 0.90 -34.36 -8.70
CA HIS A 4 0.89 -32.91 -8.73
C HIS A 4 -0.33 -32.39 -7.96
N VAL A 5 -0.10 -31.92 -6.73
CA VAL A 5 -1.11 -31.19 -5.94
C VAL A 5 -1.01 -29.72 -6.33
N ALA A 6 -2.07 -29.16 -6.90
CA ALA A 6 -2.11 -27.74 -7.23
C ALA A 6 -2.17 -26.90 -5.94
N VAL A 7 -1.28 -25.90 -5.83
CA VAL A 7 -1.20 -24.94 -4.71
C VAL A 7 -1.54 -23.51 -5.14
N GLY A 8 -1.86 -23.31 -6.41
CA GLY A 8 -2.15 -22.02 -7.00
C GLY A 8 -3.41 -22.05 -7.86
N VAL A 9 -3.87 -20.85 -8.21
CA VAL A 9 -5.03 -20.64 -9.08
C VAL A 9 -4.60 -19.82 -10.29
N ALA A 10 -5.23 -20.09 -11.44
CA ALA A 10 -5.14 -19.22 -12.61
C ALA A 10 -6.22 -18.14 -12.51
N GLY A 11 -5.87 -16.89 -12.79
CA GLY A 11 -6.77 -15.76 -12.77
C GLY A 11 -6.31 -14.66 -13.72
N ALA A 12 -7.21 -13.73 -14.02
CA ALA A 12 -6.94 -12.55 -14.84
C ALA A 12 -7.05 -11.28 -13.98
N VAL A 13 -6.24 -10.28 -14.30
CA VAL A 13 -6.23 -8.95 -13.65
C VAL A 13 -6.38 -7.87 -14.70
N VAL A 14 -6.93 -6.71 -14.30
CA VAL A 14 -7.12 -5.57 -15.21
C VAL A 14 -5.77 -4.94 -15.53
N ASP A 15 -5.60 -4.50 -16.77
CA ASP A 15 -4.43 -3.73 -17.19
C ASP A 15 -4.25 -2.47 -16.32
N GLN A 16 -3.01 -2.21 -15.93
CA GLN A 16 -2.61 -1.05 -15.14
C GLN A 16 -1.78 -0.06 -15.98
N GLY A 17 -1.59 -0.30 -17.28
CA GLY A 17 -0.80 0.56 -18.15
C GLY A 17 0.72 0.41 -17.93
N SER A 18 1.48 1.39 -18.40
CA SER A 18 2.94 1.28 -18.51
C SER A 18 3.65 1.34 -17.16
N VAL A 19 4.62 0.44 -16.96
CA VAL A 19 5.54 0.48 -15.81
C VAL A 19 6.33 1.78 -15.73
N HIS A 20 6.57 2.46 -16.85
CA HIS A 20 7.26 3.74 -16.89
C HIS A 20 6.44 4.88 -16.26
N GLN A 21 5.12 4.72 -16.15
CA GLN A 21 4.24 5.66 -15.43
C GLN A 21 4.00 5.18 -14.00
N TYR A 22 3.75 3.88 -13.83
CA TYR A 22 3.39 3.31 -12.54
C TYR A 22 4.52 3.36 -11.50
N ILE A 23 5.76 3.06 -11.91
CA ILE A 23 6.90 3.03 -10.99
C ILE A 23 7.23 4.44 -10.43
N PRO A 24 7.32 5.51 -11.24
CA PRO A 24 7.51 6.86 -10.71
C PRO A 24 6.38 7.30 -9.77
N TYR A 25 5.14 6.93 -10.07
CA TYR A 25 4.00 7.18 -9.17
C TYR A 25 4.23 6.53 -7.81
N LEU A 26 4.56 5.23 -7.77
CA LEU A 26 4.84 4.53 -6.52
C LEU A 26 6.00 5.15 -5.74
N GLN A 27 7.08 5.54 -6.43
CA GLN A 27 8.22 6.21 -5.80
C GLN A 27 7.80 7.51 -5.12
N GLN A 28 6.96 8.32 -5.78
CA GLN A 28 6.46 9.57 -5.20
C GLN A 28 5.50 9.32 -4.04
N SER A 29 4.60 8.34 -4.15
CA SER A 29 3.71 7.95 -3.04
C SER A 29 4.49 7.51 -1.80
N ILE A 30 5.56 6.74 -1.98
CA ILE A 30 6.43 6.34 -0.86
C ILE A 30 7.12 7.57 -0.25
N ARG A 31 7.63 8.50 -1.06
CA ARG A 31 8.24 9.74 -0.55
C ARG A 31 7.27 10.60 0.25
N HIS A 32 6.02 10.74 -0.20
CA HIS A 32 4.98 11.42 0.58
C HIS A 32 4.71 10.69 1.90
N GLY A 33 4.61 9.36 1.88
CA GLY A 33 4.47 8.59 3.13
C GLY A 33 5.64 8.83 4.10
N PHE A 34 6.87 8.95 3.61
CA PHE A 34 8.02 9.32 4.43
C PHE A 34 7.91 10.74 5.00
N GLN A 35 7.41 11.69 4.22
CA GLN A 35 7.15 13.05 4.68
C GLN A 35 6.07 13.09 5.77
N ASP A 36 4.96 12.37 5.60
CA ASP A 36 3.88 12.29 6.59
C ASP A 36 4.37 11.68 7.91
N LEU A 37 5.30 10.73 7.83
CA LEU A 37 5.98 10.12 8.98
C LEU A 37 7.10 11.00 9.59
N GLY A 38 7.49 12.09 8.92
CA GLY A 38 8.61 12.94 9.35
C GLY A 38 10.00 12.31 9.14
N MET A 39 10.12 11.31 8.26
CA MET A 39 11.35 10.56 8.00
C MET A 39 11.94 10.92 6.62
N ARG A 40 13.27 10.98 6.53
CA ARG A 40 13.99 11.35 5.29
C ARG A 40 14.62 10.15 4.58
N SER A 41 14.78 9.03 5.26
CA SER A 41 15.44 7.85 4.70
C SER A 41 15.03 6.56 5.42
N ILE A 42 15.17 5.42 4.74
CA ILE A 42 14.89 4.09 5.31
C ILE A 42 15.73 3.83 6.58
N PRO A 43 17.05 4.13 6.61
CA PRO A 43 17.83 3.99 7.84
C PRO A 43 17.28 4.83 9.00
N GLN A 44 16.88 6.07 8.75
CA GLN A 44 16.28 6.92 9.79
C GLN A 44 14.97 6.32 10.32
N LEU A 45 14.11 5.82 9.43
CA LEU A 45 12.86 5.15 9.79
C LEU A 45 13.12 3.93 10.69
N HIS A 46 14.11 3.10 10.36
CA HIS A 46 14.48 1.95 11.19
C HIS A 46 15.06 2.36 12.54
N THR A 47 15.90 3.40 12.59
CA THR A 47 16.41 3.93 13.86
C THR A 47 15.27 4.40 14.74
N ALA A 48 14.34 5.18 14.22
CA ALA A 48 13.17 5.67 14.95
C ALA A 48 12.25 4.52 15.43
N LEU A 49 12.12 3.46 14.64
CA LEU A 49 11.39 2.25 15.03
C LEU A 49 12.03 1.56 16.25
N TYR A 50 13.33 1.27 16.18
CA TYR A 50 14.02 0.55 17.26
C TYR A 50 14.30 1.42 18.49
N ALA A 51 14.20 2.74 18.36
CA ALA A 51 14.27 3.70 19.45
C ALA A 51 12.90 3.98 20.12
N ASP A 52 11.81 3.32 19.69
CA ASP A 52 10.42 3.55 20.15
C ASP A 52 9.88 4.99 19.90
N GLU A 53 10.55 5.76 19.04
CA GLU A 53 10.11 7.10 18.60
C GLU A 53 9.00 7.02 17.55
N LEU A 54 9.02 5.99 16.70
CA LEU A 54 7.96 5.71 15.74
C LEU A 54 6.80 4.98 16.42
N ARG A 55 5.61 5.58 16.37
CA ARG A 55 4.40 5.06 17.03
C ARG A 55 3.46 4.42 16.03
N PHE A 56 2.74 3.39 16.48
CA PHE A 56 1.75 2.66 15.69
C PHE A 56 0.43 2.56 16.45
N GLU A 57 -0.67 2.54 15.71
CA GLU A 57 -2.02 2.39 16.26
C GLU A 57 -2.70 1.17 15.62
N ARG A 58 -3.35 0.34 16.45
CA ARG A 58 -4.09 -0.83 15.95
C ARG A 58 -5.48 -0.40 15.50
N ARG A 59 -5.89 -0.85 14.31
CA ARG A 59 -7.20 -0.49 13.75
C ARG A 59 -8.18 -1.65 13.85
N THR A 60 -9.34 -1.42 14.48
CA THR A 60 -10.47 -2.36 14.49
C THR A 60 -11.06 -2.53 13.08
N LEU A 61 -11.88 -3.55 12.87
CA LEU A 61 -12.56 -3.77 11.59
C LEU A 61 -13.44 -2.57 11.19
N GLY A 62 -14.08 -1.91 12.16
CA GLY A 62 -14.84 -0.68 11.92
C GLY A 62 -13.95 0.46 11.44
N ALA A 63 -12.85 0.74 12.15
CA ALA A 63 -11.91 1.80 11.79
C ALA A 63 -11.22 1.57 10.43
N GLN A 64 -11.06 0.32 10.00
CA GLN A 64 -10.54 -0.02 8.67
C GLN A 64 -11.55 0.29 7.57
N LYS A 65 -12.84 -0.05 7.78
CA LYS A 65 -13.93 0.30 6.84
C LYS A 65 -14.07 1.82 6.70
N GLU A 66 -14.07 2.52 7.83
CA GLU A 66 -14.20 3.98 7.90
C GLU A 66 -13.01 4.72 7.27
N GLY A 67 -11.78 4.24 7.46
CA GLY A 67 -10.64 4.91 6.80
C GLY A 67 -10.49 4.60 5.31
N GLY A 68 -11.39 3.82 4.72
CA GLY A 68 -11.50 3.63 3.27
C GLY A 68 -12.47 4.63 2.63
N VAL A 69 -12.85 4.39 1.38
CA VAL A 69 -13.96 5.13 0.76
C VAL A 69 -15.27 4.44 1.15
N HIS A 70 -16.18 5.17 1.81
CA HIS A 70 -17.48 4.65 2.25
C HIS A 70 -18.59 5.70 2.09
N ASP A 71 -19.86 5.26 2.11
CA ASP A 71 -21.08 6.09 2.07
C ASP A 71 -21.22 7.04 0.86
N LEU A 72 -20.98 6.54 -0.35
CA LEU A 72 -21.16 7.28 -1.60
C LEU A 72 -22.19 6.63 -2.52
N PHE A 73 -22.95 7.43 -3.28
CA PHE A 73 -23.84 6.92 -4.34
C PHE A 73 -23.05 6.35 -5.54
N THR A 74 -21.97 7.02 -5.94
CA THR A 74 -21.05 6.57 -7.01
C THR A 74 -19.61 6.99 -6.68
N PHE A 75 -18.63 6.15 -7.02
CA PHE A 75 -17.20 6.43 -6.88
C PHE A 75 -16.39 5.82 -8.02
N SER A 76 -15.40 6.57 -8.52
CA SER A 76 -14.40 6.08 -9.47
C SER A 76 -13.01 6.28 -8.89
N LYS A 77 -12.21 5.22 -8.87
CA LYS A 77 -10.86 5.24 -8.30
C LYS A 77 -9.83 5.43 -9.41
N GLN A 78 -9.28 6.64 -9.49
CA GLN A 78 -8.09 6.93 -10.31
C GLN A 78 -6.91 7.25 -9.39
N LEU A 79 -5.81 6.51 -9.55
CA LEU A 79 -4.66 6.58 -8.65
C LEU A 79 -3.58 7.57 -9.11
N TYR A 80 -3.37 7.64 -10.42
CA TYR A 80 -2.41 8.52 -11.08
C TYR A 80 -2.94 8.93 -12.46
N ALA A 81 -2.29 9.93 -13.06
CA ALA A 81 -2.60 10.45 -14.39
C ALA A 81 -1.99 9.56 -15.50
#